data_AF-A0A951ZAN8-F1
#
_entry.id   AF-A0A951ZAN8-F1
#
_cell.length_a   1.000
_cell.length_b   1.000
_cell.length_c   1.000
_cell.angle_alpha   90.00
_cell.angle_beta   90.00
_cell.angle_gamma   90.00
#
_symmetry.space_group_name_H-M   'P 1'
#
loop_
_entity.id
_entity.type
_entity.pdbx_description
1 polymer ?
#
loop_
_entity_poly.entity_id
_entity_poly.type
_entity_poly.pdbx_seq_one_letter_code
_entity_poly.pdbx_strand_id
1 'polypeptide(L)'
;MNTPIRTILFAGLALAGLGAQAATISLQPSQSIVEAGTSFSVELLLDASDAPGAHPGLFGGEVVIDYDPTQLQFTGFTTSLPLFEPVTTGSLDGRSTVSFGFDHAPDTGVIGSLGFTAIGQAGEVASIGLRDADDFMGTFISYIPTYQAFYPEALGTSVQLVNAEVPLPGALWLLVSALGLGAGSRRLMLRRSLAAVSPRA
;
A
#
# COMPACT_ATOMS: atom_id res chain seq x y z
N MET A 1 -41.27 -56.38 -16.19
CA MET A 1 -41.57 -55.45 -15.08
C MET A 1 -40.53 -54.34 -15.14
N ASN A 2 -40.95 -53.16 -15.60
CA ASN A 2 -40.06 -52.03 -15.88
C ASN A 2 -39.93 -51.16 -14.64
N THR A 3 -38.71 -50.99 -14.12
CA THR A 3 -38.40 -50.07 -13.01
C THR A 3 -38.24 -48.65 -13.55
N PRO A 4 -38.91 -47.64 -12.96
CA PRO A 4 -38.76 -46.25 -13.39
C PRO A 4 -37.43 -45.66 -12.90
N ILE A 5 -36.72 -45.03 -13.83
CA ILE A 5 -35.53 -44.22 -13.61
C ILE A 5 -35.91 -43.01 -12.75
N ARG A 6 -35.37 -42.94 -11.53
CA ARG A 6 -35.49 -41.77 -10.65
C ARG A 6 -34.40 -40.77 -11.01
N THR A 7 -34.74 -39.79 -11.85
CA THR A 7 -33.91 -38.62 -12.11
C THR A 7 -33.87 -37.75 -10.86
N ILE A 8 -32.74 -37.77 -10.14
CA ILE A 8 -32.48 -36.88 -9.02
C ILE A 8 -32.18 -35.49 -9.61
N LEU A 9 -33.12 -34.55 -9.44
CA LEU A 9 -32.86 -33.12 -9.63
C LEU A 9 -31.88 -32.67 -8.55
N PHE A 10 -30.62 -32.48 -8.90
CA PHE A 10 -29.72 -31.62 -8.14
C PHE A 10 -30.12 -30.18 -8.44
N ALA A 11 -30.98 -29.60 -7.59
CA ALA A 11 -31.18 -28.17 -7.52
C ALA A 11 -29.84 -27.54 -7.10
N GLY A 12 -29.15 -26.94 -8.07
CA GLY A 12 -27.98 -26.12 -7.83
C GLY A 12 -28.39 -24.93 -6.97
N LEU A 13 -28.14 -25.03 -5.67
CA LEU A 13 -28.13 -23.92 -4.74
C LEU A 13 -26.91 -23.06 -5.10
N ALA A 14 -27.01 -22.32 -6.21
CA ALA A 14 -26.16 -21.18 -6.48
C ALA A 14 -26.52 -20.14 -5.43
N LEU A 15 -25.92 -20.30 -4.26
CA LEU A 15 -25.75 -19.25 -3.27
C LEU A 15 -24.93 -18.18 -3.99
N ALA A 16 -25.61 -17.33 -4.75
CA ALA A 16 -25.05 -16.10 -5.23
C ALA A 16 -24.59 -15.38 -3.97
N GLY A 17 -23.28 -15.40 -3.73
CA GLY A 17 -22.63 -14.55 -2.76
C GLY A 17 -22.91 -13.12 -3.19
N LEU A 18 -24.04 -12.59 -2.75
CA LEU A 18 -24.20 -11.16 -2.58
C LEU A 18 -23.06 -10.80 -1.64
N GLY A 19 -21.96 -10.32 -2.22
CA GLY A 19 -20.89 -9.74 -1.44
C GLY A 19 -21.57 -8.69 -0.58
N ALA A 20 -21.63 -8.93 0.72
CA ALA A 20 -21.94 -7.88 1.66
C ALA A 20 -20.85 -6.86 1.41
N GLN A 21 -21.17 -5.77 0.71
CA GLN A 21 -20.25 -4.66 0.61
C GLN A 21 -20.17 -4.13 2.03
N ALA A 22 -19.03 -4.35 2.66
CA ALA A 22 -18.75 -3.87 3.99
C ALA A 22 -18.02 -2.54 3.80
N ALA A 23 -18.27 -1.60 4.71
CA ALA A 23 -17.38 -0.46 4.88
C ALA A 23 -15.92 -0.96 4.96
N THR A 24 -14.97 -0.17 4.51
CA THR A 24 -13.56 -0.54 4.51
C THR A 24 -12.74 0.51 5.23
N ILE A 25 -11.69 0.06 5.90
CA ILE A 25 -10.61 0.91 6.37
C ILE A 25 -9.31 0.39 5.77
N SER A 26 -8.54 1.27 5.14
CA SER A 26 -7.39 0.85 4.34
C SER A 26 -6.17 1.73 4.55
N LEU A 27 -5.00 1.14 4.31
CA LEU A 27 -3.72 1.83 4.32
C LEU A 27 -3.24 2.09 2.89
N GLN A 28 -2.97 3.35 2.55
CA GLN A 28 -2.43 3.74 1.25
C GLN A 28 -1.05 4.40 1.41
N PRO A 29 0.05 3.73 1.02
CA PRO A 29 1.37 4.35 1.07
C PRO A 29 1.49 5.41 -0.03
N SER A 30 2.18 6.51 0.25
CA SER A 30 2.45 7.56 -0.75
C SER A 30 3.34 7.08 -1.90
N GLN A 31 4.07 5.98 -1.69
CA GLN A 31 4.92 5.32 -2.67
C GLN A 31 4.90 3.81 -2.45
N SER A 32 4.82 3.01 -3.52
CA SER A 32 4.91 1.54 -3.43
C SER A 32 6.35 1.02 -3.37
N ILE A 33 7.34 1.86 -3.69
CA ILE A 33 8.76 1.58 -3.65
C ILE A 33 9.42 2.69 -2.82
N VAL A 34 10.16 2.33 -1.78
CA VAL A 34 10.80 3.26 -0.85
C VAL A 34 12.29 2.93 -0.74
N GLU A 35 13.13 3.96 -0.83
CA GLU A 35 14.56 3.80 -0.63
C GLU A 35 14.88 3.59 0.86
N ALA A 36 15.73 2.62 1.18
CA ALA A 36 16.21 2.41 2.54
C ALA A 36 16.89 3.68 3.08
N GLY A 37 16.58 4.03 4.31
CA GLY A 37 16.98 5.27 4.98
C GLY A 37 16.05 6.47 4.73
N THR A 38 15.09 6.37 3.81
CA THR A 38 14.17 7.48 3.50
C THR A 38 12.87 7.39 4.29
N SER A 39 12.23 8.55 4.45
CA SER A 39 10.91 8.64 5.09
C SER A 39 9.80 8.68 4.04
N PHE A 40 8.70 8.04 4.35
CA PHE A 40 7.47 8.04 3.55
C PHE A 40 6.25 8.14 4.47
N SER A 41 5.10 8.34 3.86
CA SER A 41 3.81 8.43 4.56
C SER A 41 2.86 7.33 4.11
N VAL A 42 1.94 6.95 5.00
CA VAL A 42 0.86 6.02 4.75
C VAL A 42 -0.43 6.68 5.22
N GLU A 43 -1.37 6.89 4.30
CA GLU A 43 -2.68 7.42 4.63
C GLU A 43 -3.57 6.30 5.17
N LEU A 44 -4.31 6.60 6.24
CA LEU A 44 -5.40 5.78 6.74
C LEU A 44 -6.70 6.33 6.13
N LEU A 45 -7.38 5.49 5.35
CA LEU A 45 -8.58 5.86 4.60
C LEU A 45 -9.78 5.09 5.14
N LEU A 46 -10.91 5.78 5.28
CA LEU A 46 -12.23 5.18 5.52
C LEU A 46 -13.05 5.25 4.24
N ASP A 47 -13.72 4.16 3.90
CA ASP A 47 -14.85 4.12 2.99
C ASP A 47 -16.02 3.44 3.70
N ALA A 48 -16.87 4.25 4.32
CA ALA A 48 -18.08 3.86 5.02
C ALA A 48 -19.34 4.00 4.15
N SER A 49 -19.22 4.04 2.82
CA SER A 49 -20.39 4.18 1.93
C SER A 49 -21.39 3.02 2.03
N ASP A 50 -20.93 1.85 2.47
CA ASP A 50 -21.75 0.67 2.74
C ASP A 50 -21.97 0.42 4.25
N ALA A 51 -21.55 1.35 5.12
CA ALA A 51 -21.85 1.25 6.54
C ALA A 51 -23.37 1.35 6.78
N PRO A 52 -23.92 0.65 7.77
CA PRO A 52 -25.34 0.78 8.07
C PRO A 52 -25.64 2.16 8.65
N GLY A 53 -26.77 2.73 8.25
CA GLY A 53 -27.23 4.04 8.70
C GLY A 53 -27.67 4.92 7.54
N ALA A 54 -27.84 6.22 7.80
CA ALA A 54 -28.09 7.19 6.74
C ALA A 54 -26.80 7.95 6.41
N HIS A 55 -26.65 8.31 5.13
CA HIS A 55 -25.52 9.06 4.61
C HIS A 55 -25.95 10.48 4.18
N PRO A 56 -25.10 11.51 4.35
CA PRO A 56 -23.77 11.43 4.94
C PRO A 56 -23.78 11.26 6.46
N GLY A 57 -22.88 10.42 6.96
CA GLY A 57 -22.68 10.13 8.38
C GLY A 57 -21.38 10.71 8.93
N LEU A 58 -21.24 10.61 10.25
CA LEU A 58 -19.98 10.80 10.96
C LEU A 58 -19.62 9.50 11.66
N PHE A 59 -18.37 9.09 11.54
CA PHE A 59 -17.90 7.81 12.02
C PHE A 59 -16.74 7.98 13.00
N GLY A 60 -16.68 7.09 13.96
CA GLY A 60 -15.54 6.93 14.84
C GLY A 60 -15.22 5.47 15.02
N GLY A 61 -13.99 5.19 15.39
CA GLY A 61 -13.49 3.85 15.61
C GLY A 61 -12.08 3.87 16.16
N GLU A 62 -11.60 2.70 16.55
CA GLU A 62 -10.24 2.51 17.05
C GLU A 62 -9.50 1.52 16.16
N VAL A 63 -8.23 1.81 15.91
CA VAL A 63 -7.39 1.00 15.02
C VAL A 63 -6.09 0.61 15.70
N VAL A 64 -5.59 -0.58 15.36
CA VAL A 64 -4.20 -0.96 15.60
C VAL A 64 -3.51 -1.20 14.27
N ILE A 65 -2.43 -0.48 14.06
CA ILE A 65 -1.49 -0.70 12.96
C ILE A 65 -0.32 -1.51 13.51
N ASP A 66 0.11 -2.56 12.80
CA ASP A 66 1.29 -3.32 13.15
C ASP A 66 2.32 -3.36 12.01
N TYR A 67 3.61 -3.35 12.37
CA TYR A 67 4.71 -3.39 11.41
C TYR A 67 5.91 -4.15 11.96
N ASP A 68 6.80 -4.59 11.06
CA ASP A 68 8.08 -5.19 11.45
C ASP A 68 9.07 -4.08 11.82
N PRO A 69 9.50 -3.97 13.09
CA PRO A 69 10.40 -2.92 13.54
C PRO A 69 11.84 -3.07 13.04
N THR A 70 12.19 -4.20 12.40
CA THR A 70 13.48 -4.34 11.71
C THR A 70 13.46 -3.76 10.29
N GLN A 71 12.27 -3.51 9.75
CA GLN A 71 12.08 -3.01 8.38
C GLN A 71 11.63 -1.55 8.37
N LEU A 72 10.80 -1.15 9.32
CA LEU A 72 10.22 0.19 9.40
C LEU A 72 10.39 0.79 10.81
N GLN A 73 10.53 2.10 10.86
CA GLN A 73 10.47 2.88 12.10
C GLN A 73 9.31 3.88 12.01
N PHE A 74 8.35 3.78 12.93
CA PHE A 74 7.29 4.76 13.04
C PHE A 74 7.85 6.11 13.52
N THR A 75 7.48 7.20 12.83
CA THR A 75 7.96 8.55 13.13
C THR A 75 6.89 9.47 13.68
N GLY A 76 5.61 9.18 13.45
CA GLY A 76 4.50 9.94 14.00
C GLY A 76 3.19 9.74 13.24
N PHE A 77 2.11 10.32 13.77
CA PHE A 77 0.79 10.34 13.15
C PHE A 77 0.26 11.77 13.15
N THR A 78 -0.37 12.18 12.04
CA THR A 78 -1.04 13.48 11.91
C THR A 78 -2.47 13.29 11.46
N THR A 79 -3.38 14.08 12.02
CA THR A 79 -4.79 14.11 11.63
C THR A 79 -5.38 15.49 11.89
N SER A 80 -6.42 15.86 11.14
CA SER A 80 -7.28 17.00 11.44
C SER A 80 -8.53 16.61 12.25
N LEU A 81 -8.76 15.31 12.47
CA LEU A 81 -9.89 14.78 13.20
C LEU A 81 -9.61 14.78 14.71
N PRO A 82 -10.65 14.91 15.55
CA PRO A 82 -10.51 14.68 16.99
C PRO A 82 -10.12 13.22 17.26
N LEU A 83 -9.20 13.04 18.22
CA LEU A 83 -8.86 11.74 18.76
C LEU A 83 -9.51 11.58 20.13
N PHE A 84 -10.28 10.51 20.32
CA PHE A 84 -10.84 10.15 21.62
C PHE A 84 -9.88 9.27 22.44
N GLU A 85 -9.03 8.49 21.75
CA GLU A 85 -7.87 7.81 22.35
C GLU A 85 -6.58 8.34 21.70
N PRO A 86 -5.56 8.71 22.49
CA PRO A 86 -4.33 9.27 21.96
C PRO A 86 -3.51 8.23 21.20
N VAL A 87 -2.60 8.71 20.34
CA VAL A 87 -1.64 7.83 19.66
C VAL A 87 -0.69 7.21 20.68
N THR A 88 -0.73 5.88 20.75
CA THR A 88 0.12 5.06 21.61
C THR A 88 0.93 4.09 20.75
N THR A 89 2.11 3.71 21.25
CA THR A 89 2.96 2.71 20.59
C THR A 89 3.21 1.55 21.53
N GLY A 90 3.34 0.35 20.98
CA GLY A 90 3.52 -0.88 21.75
C GLY A 90 4.22 -1.97 20.95
N SER A 91 4.15 -3.18 21.47
CA SER A 91 4.60 -4.37 20.76
C SER A 91 3.68 -5.54 21.06
N LEU A 92 3.41 -6.34 20.03
CA LEU A 92 2.64 -7.58 20.13
C LEU A 92 3.27 -8.61 19.19
N ASP A 93 3.54 -9.82 19.70
CA ASP A 93 4.05 -10.95 18.92
C ASP A 93 5.30 -10.63 18.08
N GLY A 94 6.21 -9.82 18.63
CA GLY A 94 7.45 -9.42 17.97
C GLY A 94 7.29 -8.33 16.91
N ARG A 95 6.07 -7.83 16.70
CA ARG A 95 5.77 -6.68 15.84
C ARG A 95 5.61 -5.43 16.70
N SER A 96 5.91 -4.27 16.13
CA SER A 96 5.59 -2.98 16.75
C SER A 96 4.16 -2.61 16.39
N THR A 97 3.47 -1.96 17.33
CA THR A 97 2.08 -1.55 17.16
C THR A 97 1.92 -0.05 17.36
N VAL A 98 0.98 0.56 16.64
CA VAL A 98 0.49 1.93 16.83
C VAL A 98 -1.02 1.84 17.00
N SER A 99 -1.56 2.41 18.06
CA SER A 99 -3.00 2.40 18.36
C SER A 99 -3.53 3.79 18.65
N PHE A 100 -4.73 4.10 18.17
CA PHE A 100 -5.46 5.34 18.43
C PHE A 100 -6.93 5.20 18.06
N GLY A 101 -7.76 6.07 18.66
CA GLY A 101 -9.18 6.17 18.40
C GLY A 101 -9.53 7.54 17.82
N PHE A 102 -10.25 7.56 16.70
CA PHE A 102 -10.63 8.78 15.99
C PHE A 102 -12.15 8.96 15.97
N ASP A 103 -12.60 10.20 15.85
CA ASP A 103 -14.01 10.56 15.79
C ASP A 103 -14.26 11.57 14.65
N HIS A 104 -15.52 11.73 14.23
CA HIS A 104 -15.98 12.65 13.18
C HIS A 104 -15.35 12.42 11.80
N ALA A 105 -14.96 11.19 11.48
CA ALA A 105 -14.58 10.84 10.12
C ALA A 105 -15.81 10.94 9.18
N PRO A 106 -15.65 11.46 7.95
CA PRO A 106 -16.72 11.49 6.95
C PRO A 106 -17.00 10.09 6.40
N ASP A 107 -18.06 9.93 5.59
CA ASP A 107 -18.35 8.69 4.86
C ASP A 107 -17.13 8.14 4.14
N THR A 108 -16.41 8.99 3.40
CA THR A 108 -15.24 8.57 2.64
C THR A 108 -14.14 9.61 2.79
N GLY A 109 -12.92 9.18 3.10
CA GLY A 109 -11.76 10.08 3.08
C GLY A 109 -10.61 9.67 3.99
N VAL A 110 -9.67 10.60 4.12
CA VAL A 110 -8.46 10.43 4.94
C VAL A 110 -8.80 10.67 6.41
N ILE A 111 -8.55 9.66 7.25
CA ILE A 111 -8.58 9.77 8.72
C ILE A 111 -7.31 10.46 9.20
N GLY A 112 -6.15 10.09 8.66
CA GLY A 112 -4.87 10.69 9.01
C GLY A 112 -3.70 10.09 8.23
N SER A 113 -2.49 10.55 8.53
CA SER A 113 -1.25 10.13 7.87
C SER A 113 -0.25 9.61 8.90
N LEU A 114 0.18 8.37 8.72
CA LEU A 114 1.27 7.74 9.47
C LEU A 114 2.60 8.04 8.76
N GLY A 115 3.61 8.45 9.52
CA GLY A 115 4.98 8.60 9.06
C GLY A 115 5.82 7.37 9.40
N PHE A 116 6.62 6.93 8.43
CA PHE A 116 7.59 5.85 8.60
C PHE A 116 8.94 6.20 7.98
N THR A 117 10.02 5.68 8.55
CA THR A 117 11.34 5.59 7.92
C THR A 117 11.63 4.14 7.56
N ALA A 118 12.02 3.89 6.31
CA ALA A 118 12.46 2.57 5.87
C ALA A 118 13.86 2.29 6.42
N ILE A 119 14.00 1.27 7.27
CA ILE A 119 15.28 0.89 7.89
C ILE A 119 15.72 -0.54 7.55
N GLY A 120 14.87 -1.29 6.84
CA GLY A 120 15.15 -2.63 6.34
C GLY A 120 16.13 -2.66 5.16
N GLN A 121 16.42 -3.86 4.69
CA GLN A 121 17.33 -4.10 3.58
C GLN A 121 16.62 -4.00 2.23
N ALA A 122 17.37 -3.65 1.18
CA ALA A 122 16.82 -3.66 -0.17
C ALA A 122 16.42 -5.07 -0.63
N GLY A 123 15.33 -5.14 -1.38
CA GLY A 123 14.71 -6.38 -1.82
C GLY A 123 13.68 -6.93 -0.84
N GLU A 124 13.62 -6.41 0.39
CA GLU A 124 12.57 -6.74 1.34
C GLU A 124 11.24 -6.07 0.96
N VAL A 125 10.15 -6.68 1.42
CA VAL A 125 8.81 -6.12 1.33
C VAL A 125 8.35 -5.86 2.76
N ALA A 126 8.18 -4.58 3.10
CA ALA A 126 7.72 -4.18 4.41
C ALA A 126 6.19 -4.18 4.46
N SER A 127 5.63 -5.12 5.22
CA SER A 127 4.18 -5.25 5.44
C SER A 127 3.71 -4.40 6.62
N ILE A 128 2.66 -3.62 6.41
CA ILE A 128 1.97 -2.84 7.43
C ILE A 128 0.57 -3.42 7.58
N GLY A 129 0.34 -4.10 8.70
CA GLY A 129 -0.94 -4.67 9.07
C GLY A 129 -1.89 -3.59 9.59
N LEU A 130 -3.17 -3.77 9.32
CA LEU A 130 -4.24 -2.99 9.91
C LEU A 130 -5.23 -3.97 10.52
N ARG A 131 -5.61 -3.72 11.76
CA ARG A 131 -6.66 -4.46 12.43
C ARG A 131 -7.49 -3.50 13.26
N ASP A 132 -8.67 -4.01 13.52
CA ASP A 132 -9.55 -3.46 14.52
C ASP A 132 -8.92 -3.54 15.92
N ALA A 133 -9.06 -2.49 16.72
CA ALA A 133 -8.55 -2.44 18.08
C ALA A 133 -9.53 -2.96 19.12
N ASP A 134 -10.84 -2.89 18.83
CA ASP A 134 -11.88 -3.30 19.76
C ASP A 134 -12.29 -4.75 19.49
N ASP A 135 -12.25 -5.59 20.53
CA ASP A 135 -12.64 -6.99 20.47
C ASP A 135 -14.11 -7.23 20.89
N PHE A 136 -14.89 -6.18 21.19
CA PHE A 136 -16.26 -6.30 21.70
C PHE A 136 -17.29 -5.38 21.01
N MET A 137 -18.25 -6.01 20.30
CA MET A 137 -19.57 -5.44 19.94
C MET A 137 -19.56 -4.18 19.05
N GLY A 138 -18.89 -4.23 17.91
CA GLY A 138 -19.03 -3.27 16.83
C GLY A 138 -18.13 -2.07 17.07
N THR A 139 -17.11 -2.00 16.23
CA THR A 139 -15.87 -1.29 16.54
C THR A 139 -15.80 0.09 15.93
N PHE A 140 -16.68 0.30 14.95
CA PHE A 140 -16.91 1.59 14.35
C PHE A 140 -18.37 1.95 14.58
N ILE A 141 -18.60 3.22 14.89
CA ILE A 141 -19.93 3.74 15.22
C ILE A 141 -20.26 4.83 14.23
N SER A 142 -21.42 4.72 13.58
CA SER A 142 -22.07 5.86 12.92
C SER A 142 -22.75 6.71 14.00
N TYR A 143 -22.32 7.95 14.23
CA TYR A 143 -22.90 8.81 15.27
C TYR A 143 -24.14 9.57 14.80
N ILE A 144 -24.23 9.84 13.50
CA ILE A 144 -25.30 10.62 12.90
C ILE A 144 -25.79 9.91 11.65
N PRO A 145 -27.12 9.69 11.51
CA PRO A 145 -28.19 9.97 12.48
C PRO A 145 -28.51 8.78 13.41
N THR A 146 -27.97 7.61 13.13
CA THR A 146 -28.31 6.36 13.80
C THR A 146 -27.06 5.86 14.51
N TYR A 147 -27.02 6.01 15.84
CA TYR A 147 -25.96 5.44 16.69
C TYR A 147 -25.90 3.92 16.49
N GLN A 148 -25.16 3.48 15.47
CA GLN A 148 -25.20 2.13 14.95
C GLN A 148 -23.78 1.65 14.72
N ALA A 149 -23.47 0.52 15.34
CA ALA A 149 -22.16 -0.09 15.23
C ALA A 149 -22.05 -0.94 13.96
N PHE A 150 -20.85 -1.02 13.41
CA PHE A 150 -20.49 -1.84 12.26
C PHE A 150 -19.03 -2.29 12.34
N TYR A 151 -18.65 -3.19 11.43
CA TYR A 151 -17.31 -3.77 11.36
C TYR A 151 -16.78 -3.57 9.95
N PRO A 152 -15.89 -2.59 9.74
CA PRO A 152 -15.28 -2.42 8.43
C PRO A 152 -14.28 -3.56 8.14
N GLU A 153 -14.08 -3.87 6.87
CA GLU A 153 -12.96 -4.69 6.44
C GLU A 153 -11.66 -3.89 6.60
N ALA A 154 -10.71 -4.44 7.35
CA ALA A 154 -9.39 -3.83 7.56
C ALA A 154 -8.39 -4.32 6.50
N LEU A 155 -7.92 -3.39 5.67
CA LEU A 155 -7.01 -3.65 4.57
C LEU A 155 -5.62 -3.05 4.88
N GLY A 156 -4.67 -3.92 5.21
CA GLY A 156 -3.27 -3.55 5.35
C GLY A 156 -2.60 -3.18 4.01
N THR A 157 -1.32 -2.86 4.05
CA THR A 157 -0.55 -2.51 2.85
C THR A 157 0.89 -3.02 2.91
N SER A 158 1.64 -2.83 1.83
CA SER A 158 3.06 -3.17 1.78
C SER A 158 3.84 -2.22 0.89
N VAL A 159 5.11 -1.99 1.21
CA VAL A 159 6.05 -1.23 0.38
C VAL A 159 7.29 -2.06 0.07
N GLN A 160 7.79 -1.95 -1.17
CA GLN A 160 9.03 -2.59 -1.59
C GLN A 160 10.22 -1.70 -1.17
N LEU A 161 11.17 -2.26 -0.44
CA LEU A 161 12.39 -1.55 -0.06
C LEU A 161 13.45 -1.70 -1.15
N VAL A 162 14.08 -0.59 -1.55
CA VAL A 162 15.20 -0.57 -2.52
C VAL A 162 16.39 0.16 -1.92
N ASN A 163 17.60 -0.13 -2.41
CA ASN A 163 18.77 0.63 -1.98
C ASN A 163 18.75 1.99 -2.66
N ALA A 164 19.06 3.05 -1.92
CA ALA A 164 19.35 4.38 -2.49
C ALA A 164 20.52 4.33 -3.51
N GLU A 165 21.30 3.24 -3.47
CA GLU A 165 22.41 2.97 -4.36
C GLU A 165 22.17 1.69 -5.18
N VAL A 166 21.30 1.77 -6.18
CA VAL A 166 21.52 0.96 -7.39
C VAL A 166 22.04 1.92 -8.45
N PRO A 167 23.37 2.04 -8.62
CA PRO A 167 23.93 2.71 -9.78
C PRO A 167 23.23 2.14 -11.01
N LEU A 168 22.71 3.02 -11.87
CA LEU A 168 22.06 2.69 -13.15
C LEU A 168 22.56 1.34 -13.67
N PRO A 169 21.65 0.36 -13.91
CA PRO A 169 22.02 -1.03 -14.15
C PRO A 169 23.20 -1.06 -15.10
N GLY A 170 24.24 -1.86 -14.83
CA GLY A 170 25.47 -1.87 -15.64
C GLY A 170 25.21 -1.92 -17.15
N ALA A 171 24.04 -2.40 -17.59
CA ALA A 171 23.48 -2.22 -18.93
C ALA A 171 23.55 -0.78 -19.48
N LEU A 172 23.21 0.26 -18.71
CA LEU A 172 23.26 1.66 -19.12
C LEU A 172 24.70 2.15 -19.26
N TRP A 173 25.59 1.73 -18.36
CA TRP A 173 27.05 1.96 -18.50
C TRP A 173 27.63 1.25 -19.71
N LEU A 174 27.18 0.02 -20.01
CA LEU A 174 27.56 -0.72 -21.20
C LEU A 174 27.03 -0.06 -22.47
N LEU A 175 25.82 0.50 -22.44
CA LEU A 175 25.21 1.19 -23.57
C LEU A 175 25.93 2.52 -23.87
N VAL A 176 26.27 3.29 -22.84
CA VAL A 176 27.10 4.50 -22.96
C VAL A 176 28.51 4.15 -23.46
N SER A 177 29.12 3.08 -22.95
CA SER A 177 30.45 2.62 -23.39
C SER A 177 30.44 2.15 -24.85
N ALA A 178 29.41 1.42 -25.27
CA ALA A 178 29.23 0.96 -26.64
C ALA A 178 29.02 2.12 -27.63
N LEU A 179 28.24 3.14 -27.24
CA LEU A 179 28.05 4.36 -28.03
C LEU A 179 29.37 5.15 -28.17
N GLY A 180 30.17 5.23 -27.11
CA GLY A 180 31.50 5.86 -27.14
C GLY A 180 32.46 5.18 -28.12
N LEU A 181 32.50 3.85 -28.14
CA LEU A 181 33.33 3.07 -29.07
C LEU A 181 32.86 3.18 -30.54
N GLY A 182 31.54 3.26 -30.76
CA GLY A 182 30.96 3.48 -32.09
C GLY A 182 31.28 4.86 -32.69
N ALA A 183 31.36 5.90 -31.86
CA ALA A 183 31.69 7.26 -32.30
C ALA A 183 33.19 7.43 -32.62
N GLY A 184 34.08 6.79 -31.84
CA GLY A 184 35.52 6.84 -32.05
C GLY A 184 35.99 6.15 -33.34
N SER A 185 35.38 5.01 -33.67
CA SER A 185 35.73 4.22 -34.86
C SER A 185 35.41 4.93 -36.18
N ARG A 186 34.35 5.75 -36.25
CA ARG A 186 34.01 6.54 -37.45
C ARG A 186 35.01 7.67 -37.74
N ARG A 187 35.60 8.29 -36.72
CA ARG A 187 36.63 9.35 -36.91
C ARG A 187 37.92 8.80 -37.50
N LEU A 188 38.26 7.55 -37.23
CA LEU A 188 39.49 6.94 -37.76
C LEU A 188 39.37 6.59 -39.26
N MET A 189 38.18 6.18 -39.73
CA MET A 189 37.95 5.87 -41.15
C MET A 189 37.98 7.12 -42.04
N LEU A 190 37.41 8.24 -41.58
CA LEU A 190 37.41 9.50 -42.34
C LEU A 190 38.81 10.14 -42.50
N ARG A 191 39.75 9.88 -41.59
CA ARG A 191 41.14 10.35 -41.75
C ARG A 191 41.96 9.55 -42.76
N ARG A 192 41.61 8.29 -43.04
CA ARG A 192 42.32 7.46 -44.02
C ARG A 192 41.94 7.76 -45.47
N SER A 193 40.74 8.29 -45.73
CA SER A 193 40.32 8.62 -47.11
C SER A 193 40.94 9.92 -47.65
N LEU A 194 41.41 10.82 -46.78
CA LEU A 194 42.00 12.11 -47.18
C LEU A 194 43.51 12.03 -47.50
N ALA A 195 44.19 10.93 -47.17
CA ALA A 195 45.62 10.77 -47.44
C ALA A 195 45.94 10.14 -48.81
N ALA A 196 44.94 9.79 -49.62
CA ALA A 196 45.13 9.03 -50.87
C ALA A 196 45.10 9.88 -52.16
N VAL A 197 45.04 11.21 -52.08
CA VAL A 197 45.08 12.08 -53.26
C VAL A 197 46.51 12.59 -53.48
N SER A 198 47.30 11.80 -54.21
CA SER A 198 48.59 12.21 -54.76
C SER A 198 48.36 13.13 -55.96
N PRO A 199 48.93 14.35 -56.00
CA PRO A 199 48.88 15.19 -57.19
C PRO A 199 49.84 14.60 -58.24
N ARG A 200 49.32 14.24 -59.42
CA ARG A 200 50.16 14.03 -60.60
C ARG A 200 50.23 15.35 -61.37
N ALA A 201 51.47 15.75 -61.63
CA ALA A 201 51.88 16.87 -62.47
C ALA A 201 51.49 16.66 -63.94
#